data_AF-A0A377DCS8-F1
#
_entry.id   AF-A0A377DCS8-F1
#
_cell.length_a   1.000
_cell.length_b   1.000
_cell.length_c   1.000
_cell.angle_alpha   90.00
_cell.angle_beta   90.00
_cell.angle_gamma   90.00
#
_symmetry.space_group_name_H-M   'P 1'
#
loop_
_entity.id
_entity.type
_entity.pdbx_description
1 polymer ?
#
loop_
_entity_poly.entity_id
_entity_poly.type
_entity_poly.pdbx_seq_one_letter_code
_entity_poly.pdbx_strand_id
1 'polypeptide(L)'
;MDNCITFQPVQNHVVIGDDSTIDFSKYYHFIPMPDLRAFANAGFPFSRMADLSQTITVMPKTPNEAQMETLLNTVGFIGAQTGFPAINLTVTDDGSTIQGKDADIMIIGGIPDKLKDDKQIGPAGAGDRKAG
;
A
#
# COMPACT_ATOMS: atom_id res chain seq x y z
N MET A 1 36.82 17.99 41.34
CA MET A 1 36.90 19.24 40.55
C MET A 1 36.21 18.89 39.24
N ASP A 2 34.90 18.98 39.20
CA ASP A 2 34.13 18.54 38.03
C ASP A 2 33.20 19.69 37.66
N ASN A 3 33.74 20.60 36.86
CA ASN A 3 32.98 21.68 36.28
C ASN A 3 32.02 21.09 35.23
N CYS A 4 30.73 21.11 35.55
CA CYS A 4 29.68 20.89 34.58
C CYS A 4 29.66 22.10 33.63
N ILE A 5 30.23 21.95 32.44
CA ILE A 5 30.18 22.96 31.38
C ILE A 5 28.97 22.68 30.48
N THR A 6 27.98 23.57 30.54
CA THR A 6 26.83 23.57 29.65
C THR A 6 27.27 24.17 28.31
N PHE A 7 27.44 23.33 27.28
CA PHE A 7 27.55 23.81 25.92
C PHE A 7 26.14 24.16 25.40
N GLN A 8 25.91 25.42 25.07
CA GLN A 8 24.76 25.79 24.24
C GLN A 8 25.08 25.39 22.79
N PRO A 9 24.31 24.47 22.19
CA PRO A 9 24.43 24.22 20.77
C PRO A 9 24.09 25.52 20.04
N VAL A 10 24.95 25.96 19.13
CA VAL A 10 24.66 27.07 18.24
C VAL A 10 23.38 26.71 17.48
N GLN A 11 22.34 27.54 17.57
CA GLN A 11 21.09 27.31 16.85
C GLN A 11 21.34 27.43 15.35
N ASN A 12 21.60 26.30 14.71
CA ASN A 12 21.61 26.20 13.25
C ASN A 12 20.17 26.21 12.77
N HIS A 13 19.74 27.30 12.14
CA HIS A 13 18.44 27.42 11.50
C HIS A 13 18.59 27.06 10.02
N VAL A 14 17.94 26.00 9.57
CA VAL A 14 17.90 25.60 8.16
C VAL A 14 16.50 25.87 7.64
N VAL A 15 16.40 26.62 6.56
CA VAL A 15 15.14 26.94 5.87
C VAL A 15 15.14 26.29 4.50
N ILE A 16 13.98 25.75 4.11
CA ILE A 16 13.69 25.40 2.72
C ILE A 16 13.21 26.70 2.06
N GLY A 17 13.91 27.19 1.04
CA GLY A 17 13.50 28.39 0.30
C GLY A 17 12.30 28.11 -0.61
N ASP A 18 11.47 29.12 -0.87
CA ASP A 18 10.26 29.01 -1.70
C ASP A 18 10.53 28.59 -3.16
N ASP A 19 11.77 28.75 -3.62
CA ASP A 19 12.26 28.32 -4.94
C ASP A 19 12.91 26.92 -4.92
N SER A 20 12.98 26.27 -3.76
CA SER A 20 13.52 24.93 -3.65
C SER A 20 12.63 23.96 -4.39
N THR A 21 13.18 23.30 -5.41
CA THR A 21 12.45 22.32 -6.22
C THR A 21 12.97 20.93 -5.91
N ILE A 22 12.07 19.99 -5.59
CA ILE A 22 12.41 18.57 -5.46
C ILE A 22 12.02 17.90 -6.79
N ASP A 23 13.01 17.46 -7.56
CA ASP A 23 12.81 16.83 -8.86
C ASP A 23 12.83 15.29 -8.75
N PHE A 24 11.68 14.65 -9.01
CA PHE A 24 11.51 13.20 -9.03
C PHE A 24 11.53 12.61 -10.45
N SER A 25 11.79 13.41 -11.50
CA SER A 25 11.67 13.00 -12.91
C SER A 25 12.57 11.83 -13.32
N LYS A 26 13.64 11.56 -12.57
CA LYS A 26 14.60 10.47 -12.82
C LYS A 26 14.51 9.32 -11.82
N TYR A 27 13.57 9.37 -10.89
CA TYR A 27 13.35 8.27 -9.95
C TYR A 27 12.50 7.19 -10.61
N TYR A 28 13.13 6.05 -10.90
CA TYR A 28 12.42 4.85 -11.32
C TYR A 28 11.66 4.28 -10.12
N HIS A 29 10.36 4.54 -10.03
CA HIS A 29 9.47 3.91 -9.05
C HIS A 29 8.97 2.57 -9.59
N PHE A 30 9.87 1.59 -9.67
CA PHE A 30 9.50 0.20 -9.96
C PHE A 30 9.45 -0.60 -8.66
N ILE A 31 8.27 -1.06 -8.28
CA ILE A 31 8.09 -2.07 -7.23
C ILE A 31 7.54 -3.32 -7.93
N PRO A 32 8.26 -4.46 -7.90
CA PRO A 32 7.70 -5.70 -8.40
C PRO A 32 6.50 -6.09 -7.53
N MET A 33 5.34 -6.27 -8.16
CA MET A 33 4.11 -6.64 -7.45
C MET A 33 3.87 -8.16 -7.55
N PRO A 34 3.30 -8.80 -6.51
CA PRO A 34 2.83 -8.25 -5.23
C PRO A 34 3.95 -8.03 -4.19
N ASP A 35 4.02 -6.84 -3.57
CA ASP A 35 4.99 -6.53 -2.48
C ASP A 35 4.27 -6.29 -1.14
N LEU A 36 4.48 -7.20 -0.19
CA LEU A 36 3.83 -7.14 1.12
C LEU A 36 4.38 -6.04 2.03
N ARG A 37 5.63 -5.61 1.84
CA ARG A 37 6.24 -4.55 2.65
C ARG A 37 5.65 -3.20 2.27
N ALA A 38 5.49 -2.93 0.98
CA ALA A 38 4.85 -1.72 0.47
C ALA A 38 3.40 -1.62 0.95
N PHE A 39 2.68 -2.74 0.96
CA PHE A 39 1.35 -2.82 1.55
C PHE A 39 1.36 -2.51 3.06
N ALA A 40 2.19 -3.20 3.83
CA ALA A 40 2.21 -3.04 5.29
C ALA A 40 2.63 -1.65 5.78
N ASN A 41 3.45 -0.92 5.00
CA ASN A 41 3.95 0.39 5.39
C ASN A 41 3.13 1.55 4.84
N ALA A 42 2.53 1.40 3.65
CA ALA A 42 1.91 2.51 2.93
C ALA A 42 0.54 2.17 2.31
N GLY A 43 0.03 0.96 2.49
CA GLY A 43 -1.20 0.50 1.83
C GLY A 43 -1.09 0.36 0.31
N PHE A 44 0.12 0.42 -0.25
CA PHE A 44 0.36 0.31 -1.69
C PHE A 44 0.12 -1.13 -2.17
N PRO A 45 -0.47 -1.38 -3.35
CA PRO A 45 -0.84 -0.42 -4.41
C PRO A 45 -2.16 0.33 -4.19
N PHE A 46 -3.00 -0.12 -3.26
CA PHE A 46 -4.36 0.39 -3.08
C PHE A 46 -4.42 1.85 -2.63
N SER A 47 -3.39 2.33 -1.93
CA SER A 47 -3.28 3.73 -1.50
C SER A 47 -2.96 4.71 -2.64
N ARG A 48 -2.70 4.23 -3.86
CA ARG A 48 -2.46 5.09 -5.03
C ARG A 48 -3.66 5.99 -5.32
N MET A 49 -4.87 5.43 -5.21
CA MET A 49 -6.12 6.20 -5.26
C MET A 49 -6.66 6.29 -3.83
N ALA A 50 -6.61 7.49 -3.24
CA ALA A 50 -6.98 7.71 -1.84
C ALA A 50 -8.43 7.30 -1.51
N ASP A 51 -9.32 7.31 -2.50
CA ASP A 51 -10.73 6.93 -2.39
C ASP A 51 -11.02 5.46 -2.73
N LEU A 52 -9.97 4.68 -3.04
CA LEU A 52 -10.06 3.28 -3.48
C LEU A 52 -10.88 3.08 -4.77
N SER A 53 -11.05 4.12 -5.60
CA SER A 53 -11.87 4.08 -6.83
C SER A 53 -11.42 3.08 -7.89
N GLN A 54 -10.15 2.71 -7.88
CA GLN A 54 -9.60 1.71 -8.80
C GLN A 54 -9.35 0.36 -8.11
N THR A 55 -10.01 0.11 -6.97
CA THR A 55 -9.87 -1.14 -6.21
C THR A 55 -11.15 -1.98 -6.26
N ILE A 56 -10.98 -3.27 -6.55
CA ILE A 56 -12.05 -4.27 -6.50
C ILE A 56 -11.69 -5.30 -5.44
N THR A 57 -12.51 -5.39 -4.40
CA THR A 57 -12.39 -6.43 -3.38
C THR A 57 -13.28 -7.62 -3.71
N VAL A 58 -12.67 -8.79 -3.83
CA VAL A 58 -13.36 -10.07 -4.02
C VAL A 58 -13.50 -10.76 -2.68
N MET A 59 -14.73 -11.09 -2.31
CA MET A 59 -15.07 -11.80 -1.08
C MET A 59 -15.87 -13.08 -1.38
N PRO A 60 -15.95 -14.05 -0.46
CA PRO A 60 -16.86 -15.16 -0.62
C PRO A 60 -18.31 -14.67 -0.58
N LYS A 61 -19.19 -15.36 -1.31
CA LYS A 61 -20.64 -15.06 -1.35
C LYS A 61 -21.30 -14.96 0.03
N THR A 62 -20.80 -15.74 0.99
CA THR A 62 -21.21 -15.68 2.40
C THR A 62 -19.95 -15.45 3.25
N PRO A 63 -19.56 -14.18 3.48
CA PRO A 63 -18.39 -13.89 4.28
C PRO A 63 -18.66 -14.23 5.75
N ASN A 64 -17.66 -14.80 6.41
CA ASN A 64 -17.69 -14.98 7.86
C ASN A 64 -17.25 -13.70 8.59
N GLU A 65 -17.41 -13.68 9.92
CA GLU A 65 -17.06 -12.52 10.76
C GLU A 65 -15.59 -12.09 10.58
N ALA A 66 -14.66 -13.05 10.57
CA ALA A 66 -13.25 -12.77 10.38
C ALA A 66 -12.93 -12.13 9.02
N GLN A 67 -13.64 -12.50 7.95
CA GLN A 67 -13.48 -11.92 6.61
C GLN A 67 -14.03 -10.49 6.54
N MET A 68 -15.14 -10.22 7.20
CA MET A 68 -15.69 -8.87 7.32
C MET A 68 -14.77 -7.97 8.14
N GLU A 69 -14.27 -8.48 9.27
CA GLU A 69 -13.30 -7.77 10.10
C GLU A 69 -12.02 -7.45 9.30
N THR A 70 -11.51 -8.42 8.55
CA THR A 70 -10.33 -8.25 7.69
C THR A 70 -10.56 -7.16 6.64
N LEU A 71 -11.73 -7.13 5.99
CA LEU A 71 -12.08 -6.08 5.04
C LEU A 71 -12.05 -4.71 5.71
N LEU A 72 -12.79 -4.55 6.81
CA LEU A 72 -12.94 -3.27 7.48
C LEU A 72 -11.61 -2.76 8.04
N ASN A 73 -10.80 -3.65 8.63
CA ASN A 73 -9.46 -3.32 9.12
C ASN A 73 -8.54 -2.90 7.98
N THR A 74 -8.55 -3.63 6.86
CA THR A 74 -7.70 -3.32 5.69
C THR A 74 -8.07 -1.98 5.08
N VAL A 75 -9.36 -1.75 4.87
CA VAL A 75 -9.88 -0.51 4.31
C VAL A 75 -9.64 0.66 5.26
N GLY A 76 -9.84 0.47 6.55
CA GLY A 76 -9.54 1.46 7.59
C GLY A 76 -8.05 1.81 7.65
N PHE A 77 -7.17 0.81 7.54
CA PHE A 77 -5.73 1.00 7.47
C PHE A 77 -5.33 1.82 6.23
N ILE A 78 -5.85 1.49 5.04
CA ILE A 78 -5.56 2.26 3.81
C ILE A 78 -6.10 3.69 3.91
N GLY A 79 -7.31 3.86 4.45
CA GLY A 79 -7.88 5.19 4.68
C GLY A 79 -7.05 6.02 5.66
N ALA A 80 -6.49 5.41 6.71
CA ALA A 80 -5.59 6.08 7.64
C ALA A 80 -4.26 6.48 6.98
N GLN A 81 -3.74 5.65 6.07
CA GLN A 81 -2.50 5.94 5.33
C GLN A 81 -2.67 7.07 4.30
N THR A 82 -3.85 7.15 3.67
CA THR A 82 -4.14 8.15 2.64
C THR A 82 -4.78 9.42 3.20
N GLY A 83 -5.33 9.37 4.42
CA GLY A 83 -6.10 10.45 5.02
C GLY A 83 -7.49 10.66 4.39
N PHE A 84 -7.96 9.72 3.57
CA PHE A 84 -9.22 9.83 2.84
C PHE A 84 -10.09 8.57 3.03
N PRO A 85 -11.42 8.70 3.19
CA PRO A 85 -12.29 7.54 3.35
C PRO A 85 -12.47 6.75 2.06
N ALA A 86 -12.64 5.44 2.21
CA ALA A 86 -12.86 4.47 1.14
C ALA A 86 -14.27 4.54 0.54
N ILE A 87 -14.57 5.61 -0.19
CA ILE A 87 -15.92 5.88 -0.70
C ILE A 87 -16.21 5.20 -2.04
N ASN A 88 -15.19 4.85 -2.83
CA ASN A 88 -15.35 4.31 -4.18
C ASN A 88 -14.88 2.85 -4.32
N LEU A 89 -14.82 2.12 -3.20
CA LEU A 89 -14.45 0.70 -3.18
C LEU A 89 -15.56 -0.17 -3.78
N THR A 90 -15.22 -1.02 -4.74
CA THR A 90 -16.15 -2.03 -5.28
C THR A 90 -15.96 -3.38 -4.58
N VAL A 91 -17.02 -3.98 -4.06
CA VAL A 91 -16.99 -5.33 -3.47
C VAL A 91 -17.81 -6.30 -4.33
N THR A 92 -17.27 -7.47 -4.64
CA THR A 92 -17.92 -8.50 -5.46
C THR A 92 -17.66 -9.90 -4.93
N ASP A 93 -18.59 -10.82 -5.14
CA ASP A 93 -18.40 -12.26 -4.90
C ASP A 93 -18.00 -13.03 -6.15
N ASP A 94 -18.03 -12.40 -7.32
CA ASP A 94 -17.75 -13.03 -8.60
C ASP A 94 -16.36 -12.68 -9.12
N GLY A 95 -15.42 -13.61 -8.94
CA GLY A 95 -14.07 -13.54 -9.50
C GLY A 95 -14.00 -13.59 -11.03
N SER A 96 -15.11 -13.71 -11.76
CA SER A 96 -15.13 -13.52 -13.22
C SER A 96 -15.08 -12.03 -13.61
N THR A 97 -15.59 -11.15 -12.74
CA THR A 97 -15.73 -9.71 -13.02
C THR A 97 -14.41 -8.94 -13.01
N ILE A 98 -13.31 -9.59 -12.62
CA ILE A 98 -11.96 -9.01 -12.51
C ILE A 98 -11.09 -9.32 -13.75
N GLN A 99 -11.45 -10.31 -14.56
CA GLN A 99 -10.65 -10.69 -15.74
C GLN A 99 -10.71 -9.56 -16.79
N GLY A 100 -9.55 -8.98 -17.11
CA GLY A 100 -9.42 -7.92 -18.12
C GLY A 100 -9.80 -6.52 -17.63
N LYS A 101 -10.02 -6.32 -16.32
CA LYS A 101 -10.18 -4.98 -15.75
C LYS A 101 -8.83 -4.39 -15.35
N ASP A 102 -8.64 -3.11 -15.67
CA ASP A 102 -7.52 -2.31 -15.17
C ASP A 102 -7.88 -1.76 -13.78
N ALA A 103 -7.76 -2.63 -12.77
CA ALA A 103 -8.08 -2.32 -11.38
C ALA A 103 -7.17 -3.11 -10.42
N ASP A 104 -6.91 -2.52 -9.26
CA ASP A 104 -6.19 -3.14 -8.15
C ASP A 104 -7.10 -4.21 -7.50
N ILE A 105 -6.72 -5.49 -7.57
CA ILE A 105 -7.54 -6.60 -7.08
C ILE A 105 -7.12 -6.96 -5.65
N MET A 106 -8.06 -6.88 -4.72
CA MET A 106 -7.90 -7.32 -3.33
C MET A 106 -8.75 -8.56 -3.08
N ILE A 107 -8.16 -9.64 -2.59
CA ILE A 107 -8.90 -10.89 -2.31
C ILE A 107 -8.90 -11.13 -0.82
N ILE A 108 -10.08 -11.32 -0.24
CA ILE A 108 -10.24 -11.67 1.17
C ILE A 108 -10.80 -13.09 1.26
N GLY A 109 -10.01 -14.02 1.79
CA GLY A 109 -10.36 -15.44 1.88
C GLY A 109 -9.51 -16.31 0.96
N GLY A 110 -10.13 -17.36 0.41
CA GLY A 110 -9.44 -18.27 -0.51
C GLY A 110 -9.27 -17.65 -1.90
N ILE A 111 -8.14 -17.93 -2.57
CA ILE A 111 -7.92 -17.53 -3.96
C ILE A 111 -8.97 -18.26 -4.83
N PRO A 112 -9.83 -17.52 -5.56
CA PRO A 112 -10.79 -18.13 -6.48
C PRO A 112 -10.10 -19.07 -7.45
N ASP A 113 -10.73 -20.19 -7.81
CA ASP A 113 -10.12 -21.19 -8.70
C ASP A 113 -9.65 -20.59 -10.05
N LYS A 114 -10.30 -19.52 -10.50
CA LYS A 114 -9.99 -18.78 -11.73
C LYS A 114 -8.73 -17.90 -11.65
N LEU A 115 -8.16 -17.71 -10.46
CA LEU A 115 -6.97 -16.89 -10.19
C LEU A 115 -5.78 -17.74 -9.69
N LYS A 116 -5.92 -19.07 -9.66
CA LYS A 116 -4.85 -20.01 -9.30
C LYS A 116 -3.85 -20.19 -10.46
N ASP A 117 -3.38 -19.09 -11.03
CA ASP A 117 -2.24 -19.15 -11.95
C ASP A 117 -0.96 -19.02 -11.13
N ASP A 118 -0.38 -20.18 -10.80
CA ASP A 118 0.78 -20.35 -9.90
C ASP A 118 2.04 -19.57 -10.33
N LYS A 119 2.02 -18.89 -11.48
CA LYS A 119 3.12 -18.09 -12.01
C LYS A 119 3.18 -16.65 -11.50
N GLN A 120 2.13 -16.14 -10.86
CA GLN A 120 2.07 -14.73 -10.42
C GLN A 120 2.07 -14.56 -8.89
N ILE A 121 1.97 -15.67 -8.14
CA ILE A 121 2.09 -15.66 -6.67
C ILE A 121 3.57 -15.89 -6.33
N GLY A 122 4.38 -14.86 -6.56
CA GLY A 122 5.76 -14.86 -6.06
C GLY A 122 5.77 -14.95 -4.52
N PRO A 123 6.73 -15.64 -3.90
CA PRO A 123 6.84 -15.64 -2.45
C PRO A 123 7.05 -14.20 -1.97
N ALA A 124 6.12 -13.73 -1.13
CA ALA A 124 6.24 -12.45 -0.44
C ALA A 124 7.53 -12.46 0.41
N GLY A 125 8.59 -11.84 -0.10
CA GLY A 125 9.85 -11.67 0.62
C GLY A 125 11.03 -12.41 -0.01
N ALA A 126 11.55 -11.88 -1.11
CA ALA A 126 12.97 -11.95 -1.40
C ALA A 126 13.38 -10.61 -2.02
N GLY A 127 13.99 -9.75 -1.20
CA GLY A 127 14.52 -8.47 -1.66
C GLY A 127 15.70 -8.71 -2.61
N ASP A 128 15.47 -8.46 -3.89
CA ASP A 128 16.55 -8.38 -4.88
C ASP A 128 17.25 -7.02 -4.75
N ARG A 129 18.24 -6.98 -3.86
CA ARG A 129 19.36 -6.06 -4.00
C ARG A 129 20.16 -6.49 -5.24
N LYS A 130 19.89 -5.90 -6.39
CA LYS A 130 20.85 -5.85 -7.50
C LYS A 130 21.39 -4.44 -7.62
N ALA A 131 22.61 -4.29 -7.13
CA ALA A 131 23.49 -3.18 -7.46
C ALA A 131 23.72 -3.15 -8.99
N GLY A 132 23.63 -1.96 -9.55
CA GLY A 132 24.10 -1.57 -10.88
C GLY A 132 24.61 -0.15 -10.79
#